data_AF-A0A822D054-F1
#
_entry.id   AF-A0A822D054-F1
#
_cell.length_a   1.000
_cell.length_b   1.000
_cell.length_c   1.000
_cell.angle_alpha   90.00
_cell.angle_beta   90.00
_cell.angle_gamma   90.00
#
_symmetry.space_group_name_H-M   'P 1'
#
loop_
_entity.id
_entity.type
_entity.pdbx_description
1 polymer ?
#
loop_
_entity_poly.entity_id
_entity_poly.type
_entity_poly.pdbx_seq_one_letter_code
_entity_poly.pdbx_strand_id
1 'polypeptide(L)' 'TTRTTSTTTTSTTTTSTTTTITSITTSTTTTITSTTTSTTTTSTTTSTTTAATGK' A
#
# COMPACT_ATOMS: atom_id res chain seq x y z
N THR A 1 -22.27 31.88 12.68
CA THR A 1 -22.22 30.40 12.62
C THR A 1 -20.88 30.00 12.03
N THR A 2 -20.11 29.12 12.69
CA THR A 2 -18.81 28.63 12.17
C THR A 2 -19.05 27.50 11.17
N ARG A 3 -18.40 27.53 10.00
CA ARG A 3 -18.48 26.45 8.99
C ARG A 3 -17.23 25.57 9.09
N THR A 4 -17.43 24.29 9.43
CA THR A 4 -16.37 23.28 9.40
C THR A 4 -16.44 22.50 8.09
N THR A 5 -15.29 22.24 7.46
CA THR A 5 -15.18 21.36 6.29
C THR A 5 -14.23 20.21 6.62
N SER A 6 -14.65 18.97 6.35
CA SER A 6 -13.84 17.77 6.56
C SER A 6 -13.52 17.14 5.21
N THR A 7 -12.27 16.72 5.01
CA THR A 7 -11.84 15.96 3.84
C THR A 7 -11.31 14.61 4.31
N THR A 8 -11.89 13.53 3.79
CA THR A 8 -11.47 12.15 4.08
C THR A 8 -10.68 11.63 2.89
N THR A 9 -9.44 11.18 3.13
CA THR A 9 -8.60 10.54 2.10
C THR A 9 -8.31 9.09 2.50
N THR A 10 -8.53 8.16 1.58
CA THR A 10 -8.22 6.73 1.77
C THR A 10 -7.10 6.33 0.80
N SER A 11 -6.05 5.69 1.32
CA SER A 11 -4.90 5.21 0.54
C SER A 11 -4.66 3.73 0.79
N THR A 12 -4.56 2.95 -0.29
CA THR A 12 -4.30 1.50 -0.23
C THR A 12 -2.96 1.21 -0.88
N THR A 13 -2.05 0.56 -0.15
CA THR A 13 -0.73 0.15 -0.64
C THR A 13 -0.58 -1.37 -0.52
N THR A 14 -0.30 -2.05 -1.63
CA THR A 14 -0.02 -3.50 -1.66
C THR A 14 1.45 -3.73 -1.98
N THR A 15 2.17 -4.44 -1.13
CA THR A 15 3.58 -4.81 -1.37
C THR A 15 3.67 -6.29 -1.73
N SER A 16 4.33 -6.66 -2.81
CA SER A 16 4.55 -8.06 -3.19
C SER A 16 6.04 -8.35 -3.31
N THR A 17 6.48 -9.52 -2.85
CA THR A 17 7.88 -9.95 -2.94
C THR A 17 7.99 -11.16 -3.88
N THR A 18 8.82 -11.07 -4.91
CA THR A 18 9.09 -12.17 -5.85
C THR A 18 10.48 -12.74 -5.57
N THR A 19 10.55 -14.05 -5.32
CA THR A 19 11.80 -14.80 -5.11
C THR A 19 11.98 -15.81 -6.23
N THR A 20 13.15 -15.85 -6.85
CA THR A 20 13.51 -16.84 -7.87
C THR A 20 14.62 -17.75 -7.35
N ILE A 21 14.40 -19.05 -7.40
CA ILE A 21 15.35 -20.09 -6.97
C ILE A 21 15.77 -20.86 -8.21
N THR A 22 17.06 -20.79 -8.55
CA THR A 22 17.66 -21.60 -9.62
C THR A 22 18.42 -22.76 -8.98
N SER A 23 18.04 -23.99 -9.32
CA SER A 23 18.65 -25.22 -8.83
C SER A 23 19.35 -25.97 -9.97
N ILE A 24 20.51 -26.56 -9.66
CA ILE A 24 21.29 -27.36 -10.60
C ILE A 24 21.48 -28.75 -9.98
N THR A 25 20.90 -29.76 -10.63
CA THR A 25 21.11 -31.18 -10.33
C THR A 25 21.70 -31.82 -11.58
N THR A 26 22.76 -32.64 -11.46
CA THR A 26 23.56 -33.20 -12.57
C THR A 26 22.90 -33.15 -13.96
N SER A 27 23.42 -32.27 -14.83
CA SER A 27 22.98 -32.03 -16.23
C SER A 27 21.58 -31.42 -16.45
N THR A 28 20.85 -31.05 -15.39
CA THR A 28 19.53 -30.40 -15.48
C THR A 28 19.51 -29.11 -14.64
N THR A 29 19.10 -28.00 -15.25
CA THR A 29 18.84 -26.74 -14.55
C THR A 29 17.34 -26.54 -14.40
N THR A 30 16.86 -26.29 -13.19
CA THR A 30 15.46 -25.95 -12.93
C THR A 30 15.37 -24.58 -12.27
N THR A 31 14.42 -23.76 -12.72
CA THR A 31 14.16 -22.43 -12.15
C THR A 31 12.75 -22.41 -11.59
N ILE A 32 12.62 -22.06 -10.32
CA ILE A 32 11.34 -21.91 -9.62
C ILE A 32 11.17 -20.44 -9.28
N THR A 33 10.18 -19.79 -9.89
CA THR A 33 9.77 -18.43 -9.55
C THR A 33 8.58 -18.50 -8.61
N SER A 34 8.70 -17.91 -7.43
CA SER A 34 7.64 -17.82 -6.44
C SER A 34 7.35 -16.36 -6.11
N THR A 35 6.10 -15.96 -6.28
CA THR A 35 5.63 -14.63 -5.86
C THR A 35 4.83 -14.81 -4.57
N THR A 36 5.32 -14.23 -3.47
CA THR A 36 4.58 -14.15 -2.22
C THR A 36 3.92 -12.77 -2.16
N THR A 37 2.59 -12.73 -2.26
CA THR A 37 1.83 -11.51 -1.96
C THR A 37 2.09 -11.14 -0.51
N SER A 38 2.81 -10.03 -0.30
CA SER A 38 3.03 -9.49 1.04
C SER A 38 1.88 -8.53 1.38
N THR A 39 1.81 -8.15 2.64
CA THR A 39 0.69 -7.50 3.31
C THR A 39 0.08 -6.32 2.51
N THR A 40 -1.25 -6.25 2.45
CA THR A 40 -1.99 -5.06 2.00
C THR A 40 -2.21 -4.12 3.18
N THR A 41 -1.80 -2.85 3.07
CA THR A 41 -2.04 -1.84 4.11
C THR A 41 -3.00 -0.78 3.59
N THR A 42 -4.11 -0.58 4.30
CA THR A 42 -5.10 0.47 4.04
C THR A 42 -4.98 1.54 5.12
N SER A 43 -4.79 2.80 4.73
CA SER A 43 -4.71 3.93 5.64
C SER A 43 -5.80 4.95 5.32
N THR A 44 -6.56 5.37 6.33
CA THR A 44 -7.60 6.39 6.20
C THR A 44 -7.20 7.60 7.03
N THR A 45 -7.10 8.78 6.41
CA THR A 45 -6.77 10.04 7.08
C THR A 45 -7.92 11.02 6.91
N THR A 46 -8.49 11.48 8.03
CA THR A 46 -9.52 12.51 8.06
C THR A 46 -8.89 13.83 8.49
N SER A 47 -8.96 14.85 7.63
CA SER A 47 -8.46 16.19 7.94
C SER A 47 -9.64 17.14 8.14
N THR A 48 -9.64 17.88 9.26
CA THR A 48 -10.63 18.92 9.54
C THR A 48 -10.00 20.30 9.38
N THR A 49 -10.67 21.18 8.66
CA THR A 49 -10.24 22.58 8.49
C THR A 49 -11.35 23.50 8.99
N THR A 50 -11.03 24.35 9.96
CA THR A 50 -11.96 25.37 10.48
C THR A 50 -11.62 26.71 9.85
N ALA A 51 -12.52 27.22 8.98
CA ALA A 51 -12.37 28.55 8.42
C ALA A 51 -13.01 29.59 9.37
N ALA A 52 -12.19 30.50 9.89
CA ALA A 52 -12.69 31.68 10.59
C ALA A 52 -13.16 32.71 9.56
N THR A 53 -14.47 32.99 9.51
CA THR A 53 -14.98 34.15 8.78
C THR A 53 -14.75 35.38 9.65
N GLY A 54 -13.75 36.19 9.30
CA GLY A 54 -13.46 37.46 9.97
C GLY A 54 -14.47 38.54 9.58
N LYS A 55 -15.05 39.16 10.63
CA LYS A 55 -16.02 40.27 10.71
C LYS A 55 -17.24 40.24 9.79
#